data_AF-A0A2V9AW69-F1
#
_entry.id   AF-A0A2V9AW69-F1
#
_cell.length_a   1.000
_cell.length_b   1.000
_cell.length_c   1.000
_cell.angle_alpha   90.00
_cell.angle_beta   90.00
_cell.angle_gamma   90.00
#
_symmetry.space_group_name_H-M   'P 1'
#
loop_
_entity.id
_entity.type
_entity.pdbx_description
1 polymer ?
#
loop_
_entity_poly.entity_id
_entity_poly.type
_entity_poly.pdbx_seq_one_letter_code
_entity_poly.pdbx_strand_id
1 'polypeptide(L)' 'MSGQVFSVPNAIYDILIRDADGRHLELESFEDLETARRRLPSIASRYPGTKVTLWNRQTRVIVAETEGY' A
#
# COMPACT_ATOMS: atom_id res chain seq x y z
N MET A 1 -19.38 -1.80 1.55
CA MET A 1 -18.16 -2.13 2.34
C MET A 1 -17.28 -0.89 2.32
N SER A 2 -17.34 -0.08 3.37
CA SER A 2 -16.53 1.14 3.46
C SER A 2 -15.13 0.75 3.93
N GLY A 3 -14.19 0.65 3.00
CA GLY A 3 -12.77 0.59 3.35
C GLY A 3 -12.40 1.93 3.98
N GLN A 4 -12.29 1.98 5.31
CA GLN A 4 -11.73 3.14 5.99
C GLN A 4 -10.27 3.22 5.57
N VAL A 5 -9.96 4.20 4.73
CA VAL A 5 -8.58 4.61 4.43
C VAL A 5 -8.06 5.26 5.71
N PHE A 6 -7.18 4.58 6.42
CA PHE A 6 -6.52 5.13 7.59
C PHE A 6 -5.33 5.98 7.12
N SER A 7 -5.60 7.19 6.62
CA SER A 7 -4.53 8.14 6.30
C SER A 7 -4.05 8.81 7.59
N VAL A 8 -2.89 8.38 8.08
CA VAL A 8 -2.20 9.05 9.20
C VAL A 8 -1.50 10.30 8.65
N PRO A 9 -1.71 11.49 9.24
CA PRO A 9 -1.19 12.76 8.70
C PRO A 9 0.35 12.83 8.64
N ASN A 10 1.06 11.98 9.37
CA ASN A 10 2.53 11.92 9.41
C ASN A 10 3.12 10.64 8.79
N ALA A 11 2.33 9.88 8.05
CA ALA A 11 2.80 8.64 7.46
C ALA A 11 3.89 8.87 6.41
N ILE A 12 4.94 8.06 6.49
CA ILE A 12 6.10 8.07 5.58
C ILE A 12 5.91 7.02 4.47
N TYR A 13 5.23 5.93 4.78
CA TYR A 13 5.04 4.78 3.90
C TYR A 13 3.56 4.56 3.63
N ASP A 14 3.16 4.54 2.37
CA ASP A 14 1.81 4.17 1.96
C ASP A 14 1.80 2.81 1.30
N ILE A 15 0.77 2.04 1.60
CA ILE A 15 0.43 0.84 0.84
C ILE A 15 -0.65 1.23 -0.17
N LEU A 16 -0.30 1.11 -1.43
CA LEU A 16 -1.15 1.42 -2.57
C LEU A 16 -1.46 0.13 -3.34
N ILE A 17 -2.62 0.09 -3.99
CA ILE A 17 -2.91 -0.91 -5.03
C ILE A 17 -3.13 -0.24 -6.36
N ARG A 18 -2.79 -0.92 -7.44
CA ARG A 18 -3.13 -0.48 -8.79
C ARG A 18 -4.43 -1.12 -9.23
N ASP A 19 -5.48 -0.31 -9.34
CA ASP A 19 -6.76 -0.76 -9.86
C ASP A 19 -6.68 -1.11 -11.36
N ALA A 20 -7.66 -1.85 -11.88
CA ALA A 20 -7.72 -2.26 -13.29
C ALA A 20 -7.76 -1.06 -14.26
N ASP A 21 -8.24 0.09 -13.79
CA ASP A 21 -8.22 1.38 -14.50
C ASP A 21 -6.83 2.07 -14.47
N GLY A 22 -5.81 1.42 -13.91
CA GLY A 22 -4.45 1.95 -13.77
C GLY A 22 -4.28 2.99 -12.66
N ARG A 23 -5.34 3.25 -11.88
CA ARG A 23 -5.34 4.20 -10.76
C ARG A 23 -4.70 3.60 -9.51
N HIS A 24 -3.86 4.38 -8.85
CA HIS A 24 -3.34 4.00 -7.54
C HIS A 24 -4.36 4.37 -6.45
N LEU A 25 -4.81 3.38 -5.69
CA LEU A 25 -5.67 3.55 -4.53
C LEU A 25 -4.85 3.36 -3.26
N GLU A 26 -4.83 4.38 -2.40
CA GLU A 26 -4.23 4.31 -1.07
C GLU A 26 -5.11 3.45 -0.15
N LEU A 27 -4.51 2.43 0.46
CA LEU A 27 -5.21 1.52 1.36
C LEU A 27 -4.94 1.86 2.82
N GLU A 28 -3.66 1.83 3.20
CA GLU A 28 -3.20 2.09 4.57
C GLU A 28 -1.88 2.86 4.51
N SER A 29 -1.71 3.80 5.44
CA SER A 29 -0.50 4.59 5.59
C SER A 29 0.18 4.27 6.93
N PHE A 30 1.50 4.32 6.96
CA PHE A 30 2.34 3.94 8.10
C PHE A 30 3.50 4.91 8.28
N GLU A 31 3.88 5.15 9.53
CA GLU A 31 5.06 5.93 9.87
C GLU A 31 6.34 5.08 9.78
N ASP A 32 6.21 3.77 10.02
CA ASP A 32 7.32 2.82 10.12
C ASP A 32 7.35 1.80 8.96
N LEU A 33 8.56 1.55 8.44
CA LEU A 33 8.79 0.65 7.31
C LEU A 33 8.51 -0.81 7.67
N GLU A 34 8.99 -1.26 8.83
CA GLU A 34 8.85 -2.67 9.22
C GLU A 34 7.38 -3.04 9.40
N THR A 35 6.61 -2.13 10.00
CA THR A 35 5.16 -2.27 10.18
C THR A 35 4.44 -2.35 8.84
N ALA A 36 4.74 -1.42 7.92
CA ALA A 36 4.15 -1.41 6.59
C ALA A 36 4.51 -2.68 5.81
N ARG A 37 5.79 -3.09 5.84
CA ARG A 37 6.28 -4.30 5.17
C ARG A 37 5.66 -5.58 5.74
N ARG A 38 5.42 -5.64 7.05
CA ARG A 38 4.73 -6.78 7.69
C ARG A 38 3.25 -6.83 7.32
N ARG A 39 2.60 -5.69 7.13
CA ARG A 39 1.18 -5.58 6.72
C ARG A 39 0.97 -5.80 5.23
N LEU A 40 1.96 -5.49 4.40
CA LEU A 40 1.92 -5.65 2.94
C LEU A 40 1.37 -7.01 2.47
N PRO A 41 1.88 -8.19 2.92
CA PRO A 41 1.34 -9.48 2.50
C PRO A 41 -0.10 -9.71 2.99
N SER A 42 -0.44 -9.26 4.20
CA SER A 42 -1.81 -9.38 4.72
C SER A 42 -2.81 -8.55 3.91
N ILE A 43 -2.38 -7.37 3.43
CA ILE A 43 -3.18 -6.54 2.53
C ILE A 43 -3.26 -7.19 1.15
N ALA A 44 -2.14 -7.65 0.58
CA ALA A 44 -2.13 -8.32 -0.71
C ALA A 44 -3.02 -9.57 -0.76
N SER A 45 -3.11 -10.35 0.34
CA SER A 45 -4.06 -11.45 0.45
C SER A 45 -5.53 -11.04 0.33
N ARG A 46 -5.87 -9.78 0.62
CA ARG A 46 -7.25 -9.24 0.45
C ARG A 46 -7.54 -8.78 -0.98
N TYR A 47 -6.50 -8.59 -1.79
CA TYR A 47 -6.60 -8.14 -3.19
C TYR A 47 -5.89 -9.14 -4.11
N PRO A 48 -6.40 -10.38 -4.22
CA PRO A 48 -5.78 -11.40 -5.06
C PRO A 48 -5.75 -10.96 -6.52
N GLY A 49 -4.58 -11.06 -7.15
CA GLY A 49 -4.38 -10.66 -8.55
C GLY A 49 -4.11 -9.17 -8.75
N THR A 50 -4.15 -8.35 -7.70
CA THR A 50 -3.83 -6.92 -7.78
C THR A 50 -2.40 -6.67 -7.31
N LYS A 51 -1.64 -5.88 -8.07
CA LYS A 51 -0.31 -5.44 -7.64
C LYS A 51 -0.43 -4.47 -6.46
N VAL A 52 0.11 -4.87 -5.30
CA VAL A 52 0.18 -4.05 -4.10
C VAL A 52 1.59 -3.49 -3.96
N THR A 53 1.70 -2.17 -3.85
CA THR A 53 2.96 -1.43 -3.85
C THR A 53 3.09 -0.67 -2.54
N LEU A 54 4.22 -0.89 -1.85
CA LEU A 54 4.65 -0.08 -0.73
C LEU A 54 5.46 1.11 -1.25
N TRP A 55 4.89 2.30 -1.14
CA TRP A 55 5.49 3.55 -1.57
C TRP A 55 6.01 4.35 -0.38
N ASN A 56 7.19 4.94 -0.51
CA ASN A 56 7.69 5.90 0.46
C ASN A 56 7.39 7.32 -0.03
N ARG A 57 6.60 8.09 0.73
CA ARG A 57 6.23 9.49 0.42
C ARG A 57 7.42 10.44 0.41
N GLN A 58 8.37 10.25 1.32
CA GLN A 58 9.52 11.15 1.49
C GLN A 58 10.50 11.04 0.33
N THR A 59 10.80 9.81 -0.08
CA THR A 59 11.78 9.52 -1.14
C THR A 59 11.10 9.34 -2.50
N ARG A 60 9.78 9.18 -2.53
CA ARG A 60 8.94 8.87 -3.69
C ARG A 60 9.34 7.57 -4.41
N VAL A 61 10.04 6.67 -3.74
CA VAL A 61 10.44 5.38 -4.31
C VAL A 61 9.55 4.25 -3.83
N ILE A 62 9.45 3.24 -4.67
CA ILE A 62 8.81 1.97 -4.33
C ILE A 62 9.78 1.18 -3.45
N VAL A 63 9.35 0.85 -2.24
CA VAL A 63 10.18 0.15 -1.26
C VAL A 63 9.99 -1.37 -1.37
N ALA A 64 8.77 -1.80 -1.66
CA ALA A 64 8.44 -3.21 -1.86
C ALA A 64 7.18 -3.32 -2.72
N GLU A 65 7.05 -4.43 -3.43
CA GLU A 65 5.86 -4.74 -4.23
C GLU A 65 5.54 -6.21 -4.09
N THR A 66 4.26 -6.55 -4.18
CA THR A 66 3.83 -7.95 -4.30
C THR A 66 3.68 -8.33 -5.76
N GLU A 67 3.83 -9.63 -6.05
CA GLU A 67 3.50 -10.17 -7.37
C GLU A 67 1.99 -10.08 -7.59
N GLY A 68 1.59 -9.37 -8.64
CA GLY A 68 0.22 -9.11 -9.06
C GLY A 68 0.19 -8.67 -10.53
N TYR A 69 -1.00 -8.64 -11.13
CA TYR A 69 -1.17 -8.40 -12.58
C TYR A 69 -1.03 -6.93 -12.98
#